data_AF-A0A8I1P3A1-F1
#
_entry.id   AF-A0A8I1P3A1-F1
#
_cell.length_a   1.000
_cell.length_b   1.000
_cell.length_c   1.000
_cell.angle_alpha   90.00
_cell.angle_beta   90.00
_cell.angle_gamma   90.00
#
_symmetry.space_group_name_H-M   'P 1'
#
loop_
_entity.id
_entity.type
_entity.pdbx_description
1 polymer ?
#
loop_
_entity_poly.entity_id
_entity_poly.type
_entity_poly.pdbx_seq_one_letter_code
_entity_poly.pdbx_strand_id
1 'polypeptide(L)'
;MATSSLKATERKSDRLEAFIDAVLAIAITLPVTELHAPEPTDGDLAAAYLKLAPEYAAYALSVILIGLYWTSSHLTGKLLQKTDHGYNLLSIGFLAAVSITPFPARPLIEHLGGDAESKTAVLAYLGVAAAPATWWFVRWVYATARGLPDQRLTDAYLRRTTLKFAVTAGAYWAAFVLAFWNWRAGLIVAEIVTLSYIVPPAKPSYKPGQEPENG
;
A
#
# COMPACT_ATOMS: atom_id res chain seq x y z
N MET A 1 25.73 -31.11 25.60
CA MET A 1 24.56 -31.75 24.96
C MET A 1 23.34 -30.92 25.33
N ALA A 2 22.97 -29.97 24.47
CA ALA A 2 21.95 -30.15 23.43
C ALA A 2 20.57 -30.11 24.12
N THR A 3 19.72 -29.09 23.98
CA THR A 3 19.37 -28.32 22.78
C THR A 3 18.40 -27.18 23.14
N SER A 4 18.50 -26.06 22.42
CA SER A 4 17.34 -25.34 21.84
C SER A 4 16.53 -24.32 22.69
N SER A 5 16.69 -23.06 22.27
CA SER A 5 15.58 -22.21 21.77
C SER A 5 14.62 -21.55 22.77
N LEU A 6 15.18 -20.75 23.65
CA LEU A 6 14.57 -19.44 23.90
C LEU A 6 15.45 -18.45 23.12
N LYS A 7 15.28 -18.22 21.82
CA LYS A 7 14.44 -17.16 21.24
C LYS A 7 14.44 -15.80 22.00
N ALA A 8 15.42 -15.57 22.88
CA ALA A 8 15.95 -14.24 23.15
C ALA A 8 16.55 -13.77 21.82
N THR A 9 15.99 -12.83 21.09
CA THR A 9 15.35 -11.59 21.51
C THR A 9 14.45 -11.18 20.33
N GLU A 10 13.14 -11.01 20.49
CA GLU A 10 12.37 -10.27 19.49
C GLU A 10 13.08 -8.94 19.25
N ARG A 11 13.51 -8.69 18.02
CA ARG A 11 14.07 -7.41 17.64
C ARG A 11 12.93 -6.39 17.82
N LYS A 12 13.20 -5.16 18.26
CA LYS A 12 12.15 -4.13 18.37
C LYS A 12 11.37 -3.90 17.05
N SER A 13 11.98 -4.23 15.91
CA SER A 13 11.32 -4.25 14.61
C SER A 13 10.23 -5.31 14.50
N ASP A 14 10.45 -6.52 15.04
CA ASP A 14 9.58 -7.68 14.84
C ASP A 14 8.18 -7.45 15.42
N ARG A 15 8.10 -6.78 16.58
CA ARG A 15 6.82 -6.37 17.18
C ARG A 15 6.07 -5.33 16.36
N LEU A 16 6.79 -4.39 15.75
CA LEU A 16 6.17 -3.41 14.86
C LEU A 16 5.67 -4.07 13.57
N GLU A 17 6.46 -4.99 13.01
CA GLU A 17 6.08 -5.75 11.82
C GLU A 17 4.83 -6.59 12.08
N ALA A 18 4.77 -7.31 13.21
CA ALA A 18 3.59 -8.06 13.61
C ALA A 18 2.35 -7.16 13.79
N PHE A 19 2.52 -5.94 14.33
CA PHE A 19 1.43 -4.97 14.44
C PHE A 19 0.96 -4.48 13.06
N ILE A 20 1.88 -4.14 12.16
CA ILE A 20 1.57 -3.74 10.79
C ILE A 20 0.82 -4.86 10.06
N ASP A 21 1.30 -6.11 10.17
CA ASP A 21 0.66 -7.27 9.57
C ASP A 21 -0.75 -7.49 10.11
N ALA A 22 -0.95 -7.38 11.43
CA ALA A 22 -2.27 -7.53 12.05
C ALA A 22 -3.26 -6.45 11.56
N VAL A 23 -2.84 -5.18 11.48
CA VAL A 23 -3.71 -4.09 11.02
C VAL A 23 -4.02 -4.22 9.53
N LEU A 24 -3.04 -4.58 8.70
CA LEU A 24 -3.26 -4.80 7.26
C LEU A 24 -4.15 -6.02 7.00
N ALA A 25 -4.04 -7.08 7.81
CA ALA A 25 -4.93 -8.24 7.74
C ALA A 25 -6.39 -7.89 8.09
N ILE A 26 -6.62 -6.98 9.04
CA ILE A 26 -7.98 -6.47 9.28
C ILE A 26 -8.42 -5.61 8.09
N ALA A 27 -7.59 -4.64 7.68
CA ALA A 27 -7.92 -3.71 6.61
C ALA A 27 -8.25 -4.39 5.28
N ILE A 28 -7.57 -5.49 4.92
CA ILE A 28 -7.84 -6.22 3.67
C ILE A 28 -9.17 -6.98 3.71
N THR A 29 -9.69 -7.30 4.90
CA THR A 29 -10.97 -8.02 5.05
C THR A 29 -12.18 -7.11 5.14
N LEU A 30 -12.02 -5.88 5.68
CA LEU A 30 -13.12 -4.94 5.84
C LEU A 30 -13.89 -4.60 4.55
N PRO A 31 -13.26 -4.48 3.35
CA PRO A 31 -14.01 -4.21 2.12
C PRO A 31 -15.15 -5.20 1.83
N VAL A 32 -15.10 -6.42 2.38
CA VAL A 32 -16.18 -7.41 2.21
C VAL A 32 -17.49 -6.94 2.84
N THR A 33 -17.44 -6.08 3.87
CA THR A 33 -18.64 -5.58 4.55
C THR A 33 -19.43 -4.59 3.70
N GLU A 34 -18.83 -4.06 2.64
CA GLU A 34 -19.49 -3.17 1.67
C GLU A 34 -20.26 -3.94 0.59
N LEU A 35 -20.12 -5.28 0.54
CA LEU A 35 -20.90 -6.15 -0.34
C LEU A 35 -22.24 -6.45 0.32
N HIS A 36 -23.31 -5.82 -0.18
CA HIS A 36 -24.64 -6.00 0.39
C HIS A 36 -25.38 -7.12 -0.32
N ALA A 37 -26.13 -7.93 0.43
CA ALA A 37 -27.00 -8.94 -0.18
C ALA A 37 -28.06 -8.24 -1.06
N PRO A 38 -28.30 -8.70 -2.30
CA PRO A 38 -29.24 -8.04 -3.17
C PRO A 38 -30.67 -8.31 -2.71
N GLU A 39 -31.55 -7.30 -2.83
CA GLU A 39 -32.99 -7.44 -2.61
C GLU A 39 -33.69 -7.57 -3.98
N PRO A 40 -34.10 -8.78 -4.41
CA PRO A 40 -34.72 -8.97 -5.71
C PRO A 40 -36.14 -8.37 -5.75
N THR A 41 -36.39 -7.41 -6.63
CA THR A 41 -37.70 -6.78 -6.82
C THR A 41 -38.71 -7.66 -7.55
N ASP A 42 -38.26 -8.51 -8.49
CA ASP A 42 -39.14 -9.31 -9.36
C ASP A 42 -38.98 -10.83 -9.15
N GLY A 43 -38.37 -11.24 -8.03
CA GLY A 43 -38.04 -12.65 -7.76
C GLY A 43 -36.84 -13.19 -8.56
N ASP A 44 -36.25 -12.39 -9.46
CA ASP A 44 -35.03 -12.75 -10.20
C ASP A 44 -33.77 -12.44 -9.37
N LEU A 45 -33.40 -13.40 -8.51
CA LEU A 45 -32.22 -13.31 -7.67
C LEU A 45 -30.91 -13.27 -8.50
N ALA A 46 -30.88 -13.94 -9.65
CA ALA A 46 -29.68 -14.01 -10.48
C ALA A 46 -29.35 -12.65 -11.10
N ALA A 47 -30.34 -11.97 -11.68
CA ALA A 47 -30.17 -10.62 -12.19
C ALA A 47 -29.80 -9.63 -11.07
N ALA A 48 -30.35 -9.81 -9.86
CA ALA A 48 -30.02 -8.96 -8.73
C ALA A 48 -28.54 -9.08 -8.31
N TYR A 49 -27.96 -10.30 -8.31
CA TYR A 49 -26.53 -10.49 -8.08
C TYR A 49 -25.63 -9.91 -9.17
N LEU A 50 -26.06 -9.95 -10.44
CA LEU A 50 -25.30 -9.35 -11.55
C LEU A 50 -25.24 -7.82 -11.44
N LYS A 51 -26.26 -7.18 -10.87
CA LYS A 51 -26.27 -5.73 -10.64
C LYS A 51 -25.24 -5.27 -9.59
N LEU A 52 -24.72 -6.18 -8.76
CA LEU A 52 -23.67 -5.89 -7.77
C LEU A 52 -22.26 -5.88 -8.38
N ALA A 53 -22.11 -6.00 -9.70
CA ALA A 53 -20.81 -5.93 -10.37
C ALA A 53 -19.92 -4.74 -9.93
N PRO A 54 -20.46 -3.51 -9.72
CA PRO A 54 -19.66 -2.41 -9.21
C PRO A 54 -19.12 -2.64 -7.78
N GLU A 55 -19.92 -3.26 -6.90
CA GLU A 55 -19.52 -3.59 -5.53
C GLU A 55 -18.40 -4.64 -5.53
N TYR A 56 -18.51 -5.69 -6.35
CA TYR A 56 -17.46 -6.70 -6.48
C TYR A 56 -16.16 -6.13 -7.03
N ALA A 57 -16.23 -5.23 -8.00
CA ALA A 57 -15.04 -4.58 -8.57
C ALA A 57 -14.37 -3.64 -7.55
N ALA A 58 -15.16 -2.88 -6.78
CA ALA A 58 -14.64 -2.02 -5.72
C ALA A 58 -13.98 -2.83 -4.59
N TYR A 59 -14.59 -3.95 -4.20
CA TYR A 59 -14.01 -4.91 -3.28
C TYR A 59 -12.68 -5.46 -3.79
N ALA A 60 -12.63 -5.96 -5.04
CA ALA A 60 -11.43 -6.52 -5.63
C ALA A 60 -10.30 -5.48 -5.74
N LEU A 61 -10.61 -4.27 -6.19
CA LEU A 61 -9.66 -3.16 -6.26
C LEU A 61 -9.05 -2.85 -4.88
N SER A 62 -9.90 -2.79 -3.85
CA SER A 62 -9.47 -2.52 -2.47
C SER A 62 -8.55 -3.62 -1.93
N VAL A 63 -8.92 -4.89 -2.12
CA VAL A 63 -8.12 -6.05 -1.69
C VAL A 63 -6.76 -6.07 -2.39
N ILE A 64 -6.72 -5.84 -3.71
CA ILE A 64 -5.49 -5.79 -4.49
C ILE A 64 -4.58 -4.66 -3.97
N LEU A 65 -5.12 -3.45 -3.82
CA LEU A 65 -4.34 -2.28 -3.39
C LEU A 65 -3.74 -2.49 -2.00
N ILE A 66 -4.54 -2.95 -1.03
CA ILE A 66 -4.06 -3.23 0.33
C ILE A 66 -3.03 -4.37 0.33
N GLY A 67 -3.26 -5.42 -0.47
CA GLY A 67 -2.32 -6.54 -0.63
C GLY A 67 -0.97 -6.13 -1.20
N LEU A 68 -0.95 -5.18 -2.14
CA LEU A 68 0.29 -4.59 -2.69
C LEU A 68 1.05 -3.81 -1.62
N TYR A 69 0.35 -3.05 -0.77
CA TYR A 69 0.96 -2.36 0.36
C TYR A 69 1.53 -3.33 1.39
N TRP A 70 0.81 -4.40 1.71
CA TRP A 70 1.29 -5.46 2.60
C TRP A 70 2.54 -6.17 2.06
N THR A 71 2.52 -6.55 0.79
CA THR A 71 3.67 -7.19 0.13
C THR A 71 4.90 -6.27 0.19
N SER A 72 4.70 -4.99 -0.08
CA SER A 72 5.75 -3.98 0.01
C SER A 72 6.24 -3.79 1.44
N SER A 73 5.35 -3.85 2.45
CA SER A 73 5.70 -3.56 3.85
C SER A 73 6.52 -4.68 4.44
N HIS A 74 6.16 -5.91 4.11
CA HIS A 74 6.92 -7.09 4.47
C HIS A 74 8.34 -7.05 3.89
N LEU A 75 8.50 -6.61 2.63
CA LEU A 75 9.82 -6.49 1.99
C LEU A 75 10.67 -5.36 2.59
N THR A 76 10.06 -4.22 2.91
CA THR A 76 10.79 -3.06 3.43
C THR A 76 11.14 -3.22 4.91
N GLY A 77 10.32 -3.94 5.68
CA GLY A 77 10.60 -4.30 7.07
C GLY A 77 11.92 -5.05 7.21
N LYS A 78 12.17 -6.02 6.32
CA LYS A 78 13.44 -6.78 6.26
C LYS A 78 14.69 -5.92 6.04
N LEU A 79 14.55 -4.69 5.53
CA LEU A 79 15.67 -3.76 5.36
C LEU A 79 16.01 -3.02 6.65
N LEU A 80 15.15 -3.04 7.67
CA LEU A 80 15.34 -2.34 8.94
C LEU A 80 16.12 -3.20 9.93
N GLN A 81 17.12 -2.58 10.57
CA GLN A 81 17.88 -3.21 11.65
C GLN A 81 17.27 -2.88 13.03
N LYS A 82 16.62 -1.72 13.15
CA LYS A 82 16.04 -1.22 14.40
C LYS A 82 14.89 -0.27 14.08
N THR A 83 14.03 -0.05 15.06
CA THR A 83 12.93 0.92 15.02
C THR A 83 13.01 1.84 16.22
N ASP A 84 12.42 3.03 16.11
CA ASP A 84 12.26 3.98 17.20
C ASP A 84 10.82 4.52 17.27
N HIS A 85 10.54 5.33 18.29
CA HIS A 85 9.19 5.83 18.53
C HIS A 85 8.65 6.67 17.36
N GLY A 86 9.49 7.50 16.74
CA GLY A 86 9.07 8.33 15.61
C GLY A 86 8.69 7.49 14.39
N TYR A 87 9.49 6.47 14.07
CA TYR A 87 9.15 5.54 12.99
C TYR A 87 7.84 4.78 13.26
N ASN A 88 7.57 4.41 14.52
CA ASN A 88 6.33 3.76 14.91
C ASN A 88 5.11 4.67 14.69
N LEU A 89 5.20 5.96 15.08
CA LEU A 89 4.11 6.93 14.83
C LEU A 89 3.86 7.14 13.33
N LEU A 90 4.91 7.25 12.52
CA LEU A 90 4.79 7.35 11.05
C LEU A 90 4.14 6.08 10.46
N SER A 91 4.41 4.91 11.05
CA SER A 91 3.79 3.66 10.65
C SER A 91 2.30 3.62 10.96
N ILE A 92 1.85 4.21 12.07
CA ILE A 92 0.42 4.38 12.37
C ILE A 92 -0.25 5.29 11.32
N GLY A 93 0.39 6.41 10.96
CA GLY A 93 -0.10 7.29 9.90
C GLY A 93 -0.23 6.59 8.56
N PHE A 94 0.76 5.77 8.19
CA PHE A 94 0.70 4.90 7.01
C PHE A 94 -0.47 3.92 7.07
N LEU A 95 -0.65 3.21 8.19
CA LEU A 95 -1.73 2.23 8.35
C LEU A 95 -3.12 2.88 8.25
N ALA A 96 -3.30 4.04 8.87
CA ALA A 96 -4.54 4.82 8.77
C ALA A 96 -4.82 5.27 7.33
N ALA A 97 -3.78 5.66 6.59
CA ALA A 97 -3.90 6.05 5.18
C ALA A 97 -4.24 4.85 4.28
N VAL A 98 -3.72 3.65 4.56
CA VAL A 98 -4.11 2.44 3.83
C VAL A 98 -5.55 2.03 4.16
N SER A 99 -5.96 2.10 5.42
CA SER A 99 -7.30 1.63 5.84
C SER A 99 -8.46 2.41 5.23
N ILE A 100 -8.24 3.66 4.81
CA ILE A 100 -9.27 4.49 4.17
C ILE A 100 -9.34 4.28 2.64
N THR A 101 -8.38 3.58 2.03
CA THR A 101 -8.37 3.35 0.57
C THR A 101 -9.63 2.67 -0.01
N PRO A 102 -10.38 1.82 0.72
CA PRO A 102 -11.63 1.25 0.21
C PRO A 102 -12.76 2.27 0.04
N PHE A 103 -12.78 3.34 0.85
CA PHE A 103 -13.89 4.30 0.92
C PHE A 103 -14.27 4.90 -0.45
N PRO A 104 -13.34 5.43 -1.26
CA PRO A 104 -13.68 5.98 -2.57
C PRO A 104 -13.76 4.94 -3.71
N ALA A 105 -13.53 3.64 -3.44
CA ALA A 105 -13.41 2.63 -4.49
C ALA A 105 -14.73 2.41 -5.23
N ARG A 106 -15.86 2.32 -4.53
CA ARG A 106 -17.18 2.13 -5.15
C ARG A 106 -17.60 3.32 -6.02
N PRO A 107 -17.58 4.57 -5.52
CA PRO A 107 -17.87 5.74 -6.36
C PRO A 107 -16.96 5.82 -7.59
N LEU A 108 -15.67 5.46 -7.47
CA LEU A 108 -14.79 5.37 -8.63
C LEU A 108 -15.37 4.42 -9.69
N ILE A 109 -15.64 3.17 -9.32
CA ILE A 109 -16.10 2.13 -10.25
C ILE A 109 -17.42 2.51 -10.91
N GLU A 110 -18.39 2.99 -10.13
CA GLU A 110 -19.73 3.35 -10.63
C GLU A 110 -19.66 4.47 -11.69
N HIS A 111 -18.71 5.40 -11.54
CA HIS A 111 -18.56 6.54 -12.43
C HIS A 111 -17.40 6.38 -13.44
N LEU A 112 -16.86 5.18 -13.63
CA LEU A 112 -15.83 4.93 -14.66
C LEU A 112 -16.36 5.12 -16.10
N GLY A 113 -17.69 5.08 -16.28
CA GLY A 113 -18.35 5.20 -17.59
C GLY A 113 -18.21 6.57 -18.26
N GLY A 114 -17.90 7.64 -17.51
CA GLY A 114 -17.76 9.00 -18.05
C GLY A 114 -19.02 9.85 -18.00
N ASP A 115 -19.71 9.83 -16.87
CA ASP A 115 -20.79 10.74 -16.49
C ASP A 115 -20.27 12.09 -15.92
N ALA A 116 -21.17 12.91 -15.40
CA ALA A 116 -20.85 14.21 -14.83
C ALA A 116 -20.00 14.14 -13.55
N GLU A 117 -20.07 13.03 -12.80
CA GLU A 117 -19.41 12.88 -11.49
C GLU A 117 -18.08 12.11 -11.57
N SER A 118 -17.73 11.57 -12.75
CA SER A 118 -16.51 10.79 -12.97
C SER A 118 -15.24 11.52 -12.52
N LYS A 119 -15.17 12.84 -12.78
CA LYS A 119 -14.04 13.66 -12.34
C LYS A 119 -13.96 13.73 -10.81
N THR A 120 -15.09 13.93 -10.14
CA THR A 120 -15.18 14.02 -8.67
C THR A 120 -14.77 12.68 -8.05
N ALA A 121 -15.30 11.57 -8.55
CA ALA A 121 -15.00 10.23 -8.08
C ALA A 121 -13.50 9.89 -8.21
N VAL A 122 -12.89 10.23 -9.36
CA VAL A 122 -11.46 10.01 -9.60
C VAL A 122 -10.60 10.90 -8.72
N LEU A 123 -10.95 12.17 -8.53
CA LEU A 123 -10.21 13.05 -7.62
C LEU A 123 -10.28 12.53 -6.18
N ALA A 124 -11.44 12.11 -5.69
CA ALA A 124 -11.59 11.51 -4.37
C ALA A 124 -10.70 10.28 -4.21
N TYR A 125 -10.74 9.36 -5.18
CA TYR A 125 -9.91 8.15 -5.17
C TYR A 125 -8.41 8.48 -5.19
N LEU A 126 -7.96 9.32 -6.12
CA LEU A 126 -6.54 9.66 -6.25
C LEU A 126 -6.00 10.42 -5.04
N GLY A 127 -6.81 11.29 -4.44
CA GLY A 127 -6.43 12.02 -3.23
C GLY A 127 -6.20 11.07 -2.04
N VAL A 128 -7.09 10.09 -1.88
CA VAL A 128 -6.95 9.04 -0.87
C VAL A 128 -5.77 8.11 -1.19
N ALA A 129 -5.60 7.68 -2.45
CA ALA A 129 -4.51 6.79 -2.87
C ALA A 129 -3.11 7.44 -2.76
N ALA A 130 -3.02 8.77 -2.89
CA ALA A 130 -1.77 9.51 -2.70
C ALA A 130 -1.28 9.51 -1.24
N ALA A 131 -2.20 9.42 -0.27
CA ALA A 131 -1.87 9.46 1.15
C ALA A 131 -0.95 8.31 1.62
N PRO A 132 -1.27 7.02 1.38
CA PRO A 132 -0.38 5.93 1.80
C PRO A 132 0.98 5.96 1.10
N ALA A 133 1.05 6.35 -0.18
CA ALA A 133 2.32 6.56 -0.87
C ALA A 133 3.16 7.69 -0.23
N THR A 134 2.51 8.78 0.19
CA THR A 134 3.16 9.91 0.88
C THR A 134 3.69 9.48 2.25
N TRP A 135 2.87 8.84 3.07
CA TRP A 135 3.29 8.32 4.37
C TRP A 135 4.43 7.31 4.27
N TRP A 136 4.39 6.47 3.24
CA TRP A 136 5.48 5.55 2.93
C TRP A 136 6.80 6.27 2.64
N PHE A 137 6.76 7.30 1.79
CA PHE A 137 7.94 8.09 1.48
C PHE A 137 8.48 8.79 2.73
N VAL A 138 7.61 9.45 3.51
CA VAL A 138 8.00 10.15 4.74
C VAL A 138 8.61 9.18 5.76
N ARG A 139 8.00 8.00 6.00
CA ARG A 139 8.56 7.01 6.93
C ARG A 139 9.93 6.52 6.48
N TRP A 140 10.13 6.34 5.17
CA TRP A 140 11.41 5.88 4.62
C TRP A 140 12.51 6.94 4.74
N VAL A 141 12.21 8.20 4.40
CA VAL A 141 13.15 9.31 4.58
C VAL A 141 13.52 9.45 6.05
N TYR A 142 12.55 9.39 6.96
CA TYR A 142 12.82 9.39 8.39
C TYR A 142 13.75 8.25 8.81
N ALA A 143 13.45 7.02 8.38
CA ALA A 143 14.26 5.85 8.71
C ALA A 143 15.71 5.99 8.24
N THR A 144 15.92 6.43 7.00
CA THR A 144 17.26 6.62 6.43
C THR A 144 18.02 7.73 7.16
N ALA A 145 17.39 8.86 7.46
CA ALA A 145 18.00 9.97 8.20
C ALA A 145 18.40 9.57 9.64
N ARG A 146 17.67 8.63 10.25
CA ARG A 146 17.94 8.11 11.61
C ARG A 146 18.86 6.88 11.63
N GLY A 147 19.32 6.41 10.46
CA GLY A 147 20.15 5.21 10.35
C GLY A 147 19.47 3.96 10.90
N LEU A 148 18.17 3.80 10.64
CA LEU A 148 17.38 2.63 11.01
C LEU A 148 17.56 1.42 10.06
N PRO A 149 17.75 1.61 8.73
CA PRO A 149 18.07 0.52 7.82
C PRO A 149 19.38 -0.19 8.18
N ASP A 150 19.53 -1.43 7.69
CA ASP A 150 20.74 -2.23 7.84
C ASP A 150 21.96 -1.48 7.29
N GLN A 151 22.96 -1.27 8.14
CA GLN A 151 24.17 -0.50 7.81
C GLN A 151 25.06 -1.17 6.75
N ARG A 152 24.81 -2.47 6.48
CA ARG A 152 25.48 -3.24 5.44
C ARG A 152 24.97 -2.88 4.04
N LEU A 153 23.81 -2.24 3.91
CA LEU A 153 23.28 -1.81 2.61
C LEU A 153 24.18 -0.75 1.97
N THR A 154 24.26 -0.74 0.64
CA THR A 154 25.00 0.28 -0.11
C THR A 154 24.24 1.61 -0.14
N ASP A 155 24.98 2.72 -0.09
CA ASP A 155 24.39 4.07 -0.19
C ASP A 155 23.66 4.28 -1.53
N ALA A 156 24.17 3.66 -2.60
CA ALA A 156 23.55 3.65 -3.92
C ALA A 156 22.16 2.98 -3.89
N TYR A 157 22.02 1.85 -3.17
CA TYR A 157 20.74 1.17 -3.00
C TYR A 157 19.75 2.02 -2.18
N LEU A 158 20.20 2.62 -1.08
CA LEU A 158 19.36 3.50 -0.26
C LEU A 158 18.87 4.70 -1.10
N ARG A 159 19.77 5.38 -1.84
CA ARG A 159 19.42 6.51 -2.71
C ARG A 159 18.42 6.11 -3.79
N ARG A 160 18.63 4.98 -4.47
CA ARG A 160 17.70 4.48 -5.51
C ARG A 160 16.33 4.17 -4.92
N THR A 161 16.29 3.56 -3.74
CA THR A 161 15.03 3.24 -3.04
C THR A 161 14.29 4.51 -2.61
N THR A 162 15.00 5.48 -2.05
CA THR A 162 14.44 6.80 -1.71
C THR A 162 13.88 7.50 -2.94
N LEU A 163 14.63 7.52 -4.05
CA LEU A 163 14.16 8.12 -5.30
C LEU A 163 12.92 7.40 -5.83
N LYS A 164 12.89 6.06 -5.80
CA LYS A 164 11.70 5.28 -6.20
C LYS A 164 10.47 5.72 -5.41
N PHE A 165 10.56 5.76 -4.08
CA PHE A 165 9.42 6.16 -3.25
C PHE A 165 9.02 7.63 -3.43
N ALA A 166 9.98 8.53 -3.63
CA ALA A 166 9.70 9.92 -3.96
C ALA A 166 8.95 10.05 -5.29
N VAL A 167 9.41 9.34 -6.33
CA VAL A 167 8.77 9.31 -7.65
C VAL A 167 7.37 8.73 -7.56
N THR A 168 7.16 7.64 -6.82
CA THR A 168 5.84 7.05 -6.62
C THR A 168 4.89 8.04 -5.94
N ALA A 169 5.28 8.65 -4.81
CA ALA A 169 4.44 9.63 -4.12
C ALA A 169 4.14 10.84 -5.01
N GLY A 170 5.16 11.36 -5.71
CA GLY A 170 5.02 12.46 -6.66
C GLY A 170 4.12 12.11 -7.84
N ALA A 171 4.16 10.89 -8.35
CA ALA A 171 3.35 10.43 -9.47
C ALA A 171 1.86 10.34 -9.10
N TYR A 172 1.51 9.91 -7.89
CA TYR A 172 0.11 9.94 -7.42
C TYR A 172 -0.43 11.37 -7.30
N TRP A 173 0.37 12.30 -6.77
CA TRP A 173 -0.03 13.71 -6.71
C TRP A 173 -0.09 14.36 -8.09
N ALA A 174 0.83 14.01 -9.00
CA ALA A 174 0.77 14.46 -10.39
C ALA A 174 -0.46 13.89 -11.11
N ALA A 175 -0.83 12.63 -10.87
CA ALA A 175 -2.06 12.02 -11.36
C ALA A 175 -3.31 12.74 -10.84
N PHE A 176 -3.36 13.06 -9.54
CA PHE A 176 -4.44 13.83 -8.92
C PHE A 176 -4.57 15.22 -9.58
N VAL A 177 -3.46 15.93 -9.76
CA VAL A 177 -3.44 17.24 -10.44
C VAL A 177 -3.88 17.10 -11.90
N LEU A 178 -3.37 16.11 -12.64
CA LEU A 178 -3.75 15.85 -14.02
C LEU A 178 -5.25 15.58 -14.17
N ALA A 179 -5.87 14.94 -13.17
CA ALA A 179 -7.29 14.62 -13.19
C ALA A 179 -8.21 15.86 -13.20
N PHE A 180 -7.71 17.05 -12.84
CA PHE A 180 -8.47 18.30 -13.00
C PHE A 180 -8.78 18.64 -14.47
N TRP A 181 -7.87 18.30 -15.38
CA TRP A 181 -8.02 18.53 -16.83
C TRP A 181 -8.46 17.28 -17.58
N ASN A 182 -7.93 16.12 -17.19
CA ASN A 182 -8.25 14.85 -17.81
C ASN A 182 -8.21 13.74 -16.76
N TRP A 183 -9.37 13.44 -16.18
CA TRP A 183 -9.51 12.42 -15.14
C TRP A 183 -9.07 11.02 -15.61
N ARG A 184 -9.31 10.67 -16.89
CA ARG A 184 -8.89 9.39 -17.46
C ARG A 184 -7.37 9.27 -17.48
N ALA A 185 -6.69 10.32 -17.93
CA ALA A 185 -5.24 10.35 -17.96
C ALA A 185 -4.64 10.27 -16.54
N GLY A 186 -5.21 11.00 -15.58
CA GLY A 186 -4.82 10.91 -14.17
C GLY A 186 -4.97 9.49 -13.62
N LEU A 187 -6.12 8.87 -13.85
CA LEU A 187 -6.39 7.49 -13.42
C LEU A 187 -5.41 6.50 -14.06
N ILE A 188 -5.18 6.57 -15.38
CA ILE A 188 -4.24 5.70 -16.08
C ILE A 188 -2.82 5.81 -15.50
N VAL A 189 -2.36 7.03 -15.20
CA VAL A 189 -1.04 7.23 -14.57
C VAL A 189 -0.98 6.55 -13.20
N ALA A 190 -1.99 6.71 -12.37
CA ALA A 190 -2.04 6.10 -11.04
C ALA A 190 -2.10 4.56 -11.12
N GLU A 191 -2.87 4.00 -12.06
CA GLU A 191 -2.95 2.56 -12.27
C GLU A 191 -1.61 1.98 -12.76
N ILE A 192 -0.93 2.63 -13.69
CA ILE A 192 0.42 2.22 -14.13
C ILE A 192 1.39 2.18 -12.94
N VAL A 193 1.35 3.22 -12.09
CA VAL A 193 2.17 3.28 -10.89
C VAL A 193 1.82 2.13 -9.94
N THR A 194 0.54 1.88 -9.68
CA THR A 194 0.05 0.81 -8.81
C THR A 194 0.49 -0.57 -9.30
N LEU A 195 0.22 -0.88 -10.57
CA LEU A 195 0.53 -2.18 -11.18
C LEU A 195 2.04 -2.44 -11.26
N SER A 196 2.88 -1.40 -11.31
CA SER A 196 4.34 -1.57 -11.26
C SER A 196 4.84 -2.24 -9.97
N TYR A 197 4.06 -2.23 -8.89
CA TYR A 197 4.36 -2.88 -7.62
C TYR A 197 4.03 -4.38 -7.57
N ILE A 198 3.35 -4.92 -8.60
CA ILE A 198 3.20 -6.37 -8.77
C ILE A 198 4.57 -7.02 -9.04
N VAL A 199 5.46 -6.29 -9.73
CA VAL A 199 6.80 -6.77 -10.03
C VAL A 199 7.67 -6.67 -8.77
N PRO A 200 8.34 -7.76 -8.35
CA PRO A 200 9.20 -7.74 -7.17
C PRO A 200 10.27 -6.64 -7.27
N PRO A 201 10.57 -5.93 -6.17
CA PRO A 201 11.62 -4.93 -6.18
C PRO A 201 12.99 -5.57 -6.40
N ALA A 202 13.95 -4.75 -6.85
CA ALA A 202 15.33 -5.18 -6.99
C ALA A 202 15.89 -5.72 -5.66
N LYS A 203 16.70 -6.78 -5.75
CA LYS A 203 17.36 -7.39 -4.59
C LYS A 203 18.20 -6.34 -3.82
N PRO A 204 18.25 -6.41 -2.48
CA PRO A 204 19.12 -5.56 -1.69
C PRO A 204 20.59 -5.72 -2.12
N SER A 205 21.31 -4.61 -2.21
CA SER A 205 22.75 -4.59 -2.49
C SER A 205 23.49 -4.23 -1.21
N TYR A 206 24.46 -5.06 -0.84
CA TYR A 206 25.27 -4.91 0.36
C TYR A 206 26.69 -4.43 0.01
N LYS A 207 27.37 -3.80 0.97
CA LYS A 207 28.77 -3.39 0.86
C LYS A 207 29.65 -4.63 0.66
N PRO A 208 30.76 -4.53 -0.10
CA PRO A 208 31.65 -5.66 -0.36
C PRO A 208 32.09 -6.34 0.94
N GLY A 209 31.93 -7.66 1.02
CA GLY A 209 32.31 -8.46 2.19
C GLY A 209 31.35 -8.39 3.39
N GLN A 210 30.21 -7.69 3.27
CA GLN A 210 29.16 -7.63 4.30
C GLN A 210 27.83 -8.26 3.85
N GLU A 211 27.90 -9.13 2.83
CA GLU A 211 26.74 -9.89 2.38
C GLU A 211 26.25 -10.80 3.52
N PRO A 212 24.92 -10.94 3.71
CA PRO A 212 24.41 -11.94 4.63
C PRO A 212 24.88 -13.32 4.15
N GLU A 213 25.47 -14.12 5.05
CA GLU A 213 25.65 -15.56 4.77
C GLU A 213 24.28 -16.10 4.38
N ASN A 214 24.19 -16.69 3.17
CA ASN A 214 22.94 -17.21 2.64
C ASN A 214 22.30 -18.14 3.70
N GLY A 215 21.16 -17.72 4.24
CA GLY A 215 20.30 -18.59 5.04
C GLY A 215 19.59 -19.60 4.16
#